data_AF-A0A954WY85-F1
#
_entry.id   AF-A0A954WY85-F1
#
_cell.length_a   1.000
_cell.length_b   1.000
_cell.length_c   1.000
_cell.angle_alpha   90.00
_cell.angle_beta   90.00
_cell.angle_gamma   90.00
#
_symmetry.space_group_name_H-M   'P 1'
#
loop_
_entity.id
_entity.type
_entity.pdbx_description
1 polymer ?
#
loop_
_entity_poly.entity_id
_entity_poly.type
_entity_poly.pdbx_seq_one_letter_code
_entity_poly.pdbx_strand_id
1 'polypeptide(L)'
;MKRLGLFVLLTLSASQAIAADKDITDEFEKAAASATDETYQLQYKFKKGESYTYRVEQIATVDTTIDGNNQKTQLRSGSVRSLKVVDVDDSGNMTFEHVIDEVDMWSEVTGRQAVKYNSTTDKEAPPEFERVKDSVGTPISTITMAPNGIVVKREDKTQQPNLGMGGLSIPLPDGPVRPGHTWTNPLEIKVRLENQQIKSIKTREHYTLEKVSAGVATIKIST
;
A
#
# COMPACT_ATOMS: atom_id res chain seq x y z
N MET A 1 -14.71 12.34 -30.49
CA MET A 1 -14.40 12.92 -29.16
C MET A 1 -12.95 12.65 -28.86
N LYS A 2 -12.16 13.71 -28.68
CA LYS A 2 -10.69 13.68 -28.65
C LYS A 2 -10.19 13.29 -27.26
N ARG A 3 -9.24 12.35 -27.22
CA ARG A 3 -8.37 12.02 -26.08
C ARG A 3 -7.38 13.15 -25.87
N LEU A 4 -7.00 13.44 -24.63
CA LEU A 4 -5.86 14.29 -24.32
C LEU A 4 -5.14 13.73 -23.10
N GLY A 5 -3.95 13.17 -23.32
CA GLY A 5 -2.97 12.95 -22.26
C GLY A 5 -2.22 14.25 -21.97
N LEU A 6 -1.58 14.33 -20.81
CA LEU A 6 -0.69 15.44 -20.51
C LEU A 6 0.56 14.96 -19.75
N PHE A 7 1.68 15.04 -20.48
CA PHE A 7 3.06 15.19 -19.99
C PHE A 7 3.23 16.60 -19.42
N VAL A 8 4.03 16.77 -18.36
CA VAL A 8 4.71 18.06 -18.13
C VAL A 8 6.20 17.83 -17.91
N LEU A 9 6.93 18.57 -18.73
CA LEU A 9 8.36 18.65 -18.97
C LEU A 9 8.95 19.78 -18.12
N LEU A 10 10.18 19.58 -17.65
CA LEU A 10 11.03 20.60 -17.03
C LEU A 10 11.65 21.49 -18.12
N THR A 11 11.68 22.83 -17.96
CA THR A 11 12.93 23.65 -17.96
C THR A 11 12.69 25.18 -18.06
N LEU A 12 13.51 25.88 -17.25
CA LEU A 12 14.19 27.17 -17.43
C LEU A 12 13.47 28.53 -17.33
N SER A 13 14.12 29.37 -16.53
CA SER A 13 13.77 30.70 -16.03
C SER A 13 13.83 31.83 -17.07
N ALA A 14 12.93 32.80 -16.92
CA ALA A 14 13.15 34.20 -17.30
C ALA A 14 12.48 35.12 -16.27
N SER A 15 13.30 35.91 -15.57
CA SER A 15 12.86 36.97 -14.66
C SER A 15 12.31 38.16 -15.43
N GLN A 16 11.09 38.62 -15.09
CA GLN A 16 10.72 40.04 -14.89
C GLN A 16 9.20 40.18 -14.68
N ALA A 17 8.81 40.59 -13.46
CA ALA A 17 7.75 41.55 -13.12
C ALA A 17 7.23 41.29 -11.69
N ILE A 18 8.03 41.68 -10.68
CA ILE A 18 7.65 41.66 -9.26
C ILE A 18 6.89 42.97 -8.99
N ALA A 19 5.56 42.91 -8.98
CA ALA A 19 4.71 43.93 -8.36
C ALA A 19 3.27 43.46 -8.07
N ALA A 20 2.83 42.32 -8.63
CA ALA A 20 1.50 41.73 -8.37
C ALA A 20 1.51 40.56 -7.36
N ASP A 21 2.69 40.20 -6.83
CA ASP A 21 2.90 38.94 -6.11
C ASP A 21 2.56 39.03 -4.61
N LYS A 22 2.56 40.24 -4.03
CA LYS A 22 2.33 40.41 -2.58
C LYS A 22 0.91 40.07 -2.15
N ASP A 23 -0.08 40.43 -2.96
CA ASP A 23 -1.49 40.23 -2.64
C ASP A 23 -1.86 38.73 -2.68
N ILE A 24 -1.32 38.01 -3.66
CA ILE A 24 -1.51 36.55 -3.80
C ILE A 24 -0.76 35.80 -2.69
N THR A 25 0.46 36.24 -2.35
CA THR A 25 1.25 35.58 -1.30
C THR A 25 0.62 35.79 0.08
N ASP A 26 0.11 36.98 0.38
CA ASP A 26 -0.59 37.27 1.63
C ASP A 26 -1.93 36.52 1.71
N GLU A 27 -2.65 36.35 0.60
CA GLU A 27 -3.88 35.54 0.53
C GLU A 27 -3.58 34.04 0.70
N PHE A 28 -2.47 33.54 0.16
CA PHE A 28 -1.99 32.17 0.37
C PHE A 28 -1.50 31.91 1.80
N GLU A 29 -0.76 32.85 2.39
CA GLU A 29 -0.30 32.77 3.78
C GLU A 29 -1.48 32.84 4.76
N LYS A 30 -2.47 33.69 4.48
CA LYS A 30 -3.68 33.82 5.29
C LYS A 30 -4.61 32.61 5.11
N ALA A 31 -4.69 32.02 3.91
CA ALA A 31 -5.37 30.74 3.69
C ALA A 31 -4.65 29.60 4.41
N ALA A 32 -3.32 29.55 4.37
CA ALA A 32 -2.49 28.57 5.09
C ALA A 32 -2.59 28.72 6.62
N ALA A 33 -2.68 29.95 7.13
CA ALA A 33 -2.91 30.25 8.54
C ALA A 33 -4.36 30.02 8.99
N SER A 34 -5.35 30.15 8.09
CA SER A 34 -6.74 29.77 8.39
C SER A 34 -6.97 28.26 8.35
N ALA A 35 -6.14 27.51 7.62
CA ALA A 35 -6.17 26.06 7.54
C ALA A 35 -5.73 25.35 8.85
N THR A 36 -5.18 26.08 9.84
CA THR A 36 -4.82 25.50 11.14
C THR A 36 -6.00 25.36 12.11
N ASP A 37 -7.12 26.07 11.87
CA ASP A 37 -8.35 25.96 12.66
C ASP A 37 -9.45 25.14 11.95
N GLU A 38 -9.28 24.85 10.66
CA GLU A 38 -10.20 24.00 9.91
C GLU A 38 -10.07 22.53 10.36
N THR A 39 -11.20 21.87 10.53
CA THR A 39 -11.25 20.43 10.83
C THR A 39 -11.79 19.67 9.61
N TYR A 40 -11.21 18.51 9.36
CA TYR A 40 -11.48 17.68 8.20
C TYR A 40 -11.91 16.29 8.64
N GLN A 41 -13.05 15.84 8.11
CA GLN A 41 -13.42 14.43 8.22
C GLN A 41 -12.71 13.64 7.12
N LEU A 42 -11.77 12.77 7.52
CA LEU A 42 -11.04 11.91 6.59
C LEU A 42 -11.85 10.65 6.30
N GLN A 43 -12.13 10.37 5.03
CA GLN A 43 -12.82 9.16 4.58
C GLN A 43 -12.35 8.74 3.18
N TYR A 44 -12.29 7.43 2.94
CA TYR A 44 -12.21 6.88 1.61
C TYR A 44 -13.57 7.02 0.91
N LYS A 45 -13.56 7.51 -0.34
CA LYS A 45 -14.76 7.74 -1.16
C LYS A 45 -14.63 7.10 -2.53
N PHE A 46 -14.28 5.82 -2.55
CA PHE A 46 -14.19 5.06 -3.79
C PHE A 46 -15.55 4.90 -4.45
N LYS A 47 -15.56 4.76 -5.77
CA LYS A 47 -16.75 4.49 -6.57
C LYS A 47 -16.66 3.11 -7.21
N LYS A 48 -17.81 2.47 -7.38
CA LYS A 48 -17.92 1.22 -8.13
C LYS A 48 -17.29 1.38 -9.52
N GLY A 49 -16.47 0.41 -9.91
CA GLY A 49 -15.73 0.40 -11.16
C GLY A 49 -14.37 1.10 -11.10
N GLU A 50 -14.04 1.83 -10.02
CA GLU A 50 -12.69 2.34 -9.84
C GLU A 50 -11.70 1.20 -9.57
N SER A 51 -10.44 1.45 -9.88
CA SER A 51 -9.35 0.53 -9.60
C SER A 51 -8.13 1.31 -9.19
N TYR A 52 -7.39 0.79 -8.22
CA TYR A 52 -6.09 1.32 -7.84
C TYR A 52 -5.04 0.23 -7.89
N THR A 53 -3.84 0.61 -8.29
CA THR A 53 -2.71 -0.30 -8.51
C THR A 53 -1.54 0.15 -7.66
N TYR A 54 -0.83 -0.81 -7.08
CA TYR A 54 0.34 -0.57 -6.27
C TYR A 54 1.41 -1.62 -6.52
N ARG A 55 2.66 -1.27 -6.21
CA ARG A 55 3.82 -2.15 -6.34
C ARG A 55 4.31 -2.55 -4.96
N VAL A 56 4.59 -3.84 -4.80
CA VAL A 56 5.20 -4.41 -3.59
C VAL A 56 6.52 -5.03 -3.98
N GLU A 57 7.58 -4.64 -3.27
CA GLU A 57 8.89 -5.27 -3.36
C GLU A 57 9.22 -5.93 -2.03
N GLN A 58 9.63 -7.19 -2.09
CA GLN A 58 10.01 -7.98 -0.94
C GLN A 58 11.38 -8.59 -1.16
N ILE A 59 12.26 -8.41 -0.19
CA ILE A 59 13.58 -9.05 -0.15
C ILE A 59 13.69 -9.78 1.17
N ALA A 60 14.06 -11.05 1.13
CA ALA A 60 14.27 -11.86 2.31
C ALA A 60 15.54 -12.70 2.19
N THR A 61 16.19 -12.92 3.33
CA THR A 61 17.24 -13.93 3.50
C THR A 61 16.82 -14.82 4.66
N VAL A 62 16.83 -16.12 4.44
CA VAL A 62 16.45 -17.13 5.41
C VAL A 62 17.64 -18.06 5.59
N ASP A 63 18.23 -18.04 6.78
CA ASP A 63 19.25 -18.99 7.20
C ASP A 63 18.58 -20.11 7.98
N THR A 64 18.71 -21.34 7.50
CA THR A 64 18.13 -22.53 8.13
C THR A 64 19.25 -23.50 8.48
N THR A 65 19.31 -23.92 9.74
CA THR A 65 20.22 -24.99 10.18
C THR A 65 19.41 -26.25 10.42
N ILE A 66 19.71 -27.33 9.70
CA ILE A 66 19.09 -28.65 9.87
C ILE A 66 20.21 -29.66 10.11
N ASP A 67 20.20 -30.34 11.26
CA ASP A 67 21.19 -31.36 11.63
C ASP A 67 22.67 -30.90 11.46
N GLY A 68 22.94 -29.63 11.78
CA GLY A 68 24.28 -29.02 11.66
C GLY A 68 24.65 -28.53 10.25
N ASN A 69 23.80 -28.76 9.25
CA ASN A 69 23.98 -28.21 7.91
C ASN A 69 23.30 -26.85 7.81
N ASN A 70 24.07 -25.84 7.39
CA ASN A 70 23.56 -24.49 7.15
C ASN A 70 23.11 -24.36 5.69
N GLN A 71 21.85 -23.99 5.51
CA GLN A 71 21.27 -23.64 4.22
C GLN A 71 20.80 -22.19 4.25
N LYS A 72 21.44 -21.36 3.44
CA LYS A 72 21.00 -19.99 3.18
C LYS A 72 20.10 -19.97 1.95
N THR A 73 18.95 -19.31 2.09
CA THR A 73 17.99 -19.05 1.01
C THR A 73 17.81 -17.55 0.85
N GLN A 74 17.93 -17.04 -0.36
CA GLN A 74 17.67 -15.65 -0.70
C GLN A 74 16.45 -15.58 -1.61
N LEU A 75 15.58 -14.62 -1.35
CA LEU A 75 14.35 -14.41 -2.10
C LEU A 75 14.22 -12.92 -2.44
N ARG A 76 13.88 -12.64 -3.69
CA ARG A 76 13.40 -11.34 -4.15
C ARG A 76 12.08 -11.54 -4.88
N SER A 77 11.08 -10.75 -4.54
CA SER A 77 9.78 -10.78 -5.19
C SER A 77 9.28 -9.35 -5.37
N GLY A 78 9.06 -8.95 -6.62
CA GLY A 78 8.27 -7.80 -7.00
C GLY A 78 6.88 -8.26 -7.41
N SER A 79 5.85 -7.48 -7.07
CA SER A 79 4.50 -7.68 -7.60
C SER A 79 3.81 -6.36 -7.87
N VAL A 80 3.04 -6.31 -8.95
CA VAL A 80 2.04 -5.27 -9.22
C VAL A 80 0.69 -5.85 -8.86
N ARG A 81 -0.08 -5.13 -8.07
CA ARG A 81 -1.38 -5.59 -7.55
C ARG A 81 -2.43 -4.53 -7.77
N SER A 82 -3.63 -4.98 -8.09
CA SER A 82 -4.79 -4.11 -8.32
C SER A 82 -5.92 -4.46 -7.39
N LEU A 83 -6.63 -3.42 -6.97
CA LEU A 83 -7.83 -3.51 -6.16
C LEU A 83 -8.97 -2.85 -6.92
N LYS A 84 -9.90 -3.69 -7.38
CA LYS A 84 -11.03 -3.30 -8.22
C LYS A 84 -12.25 -3.15 -7.33
N VAL A 85 -12.86 -1.96 -7.31
CA VAL A 85 -14.05 -1.69 -6.52
C VAL A 85 -15.26 -2.32 -7.23
N VAL A 86 -15.71 -3.45 -6.71
CA VAL A 86 -16.84 -4.19 -7.30
C VAL A 86 -18.18 -3.74 -6.74
N ASP A 87 -18.20 -3.13 -5.55
CA ASP A 87 -19.43 -2.63 -4.94
C ASP A 87 -19.19 -1.52 -3.91
N VAL A 88 -20.19 -0.68 -3.70
CA VAL A 88 -20.27 0.28 -2.60
C VAL A 88 -21.71 0.25 -2.06
N ASP A 89 -21.88 -0.11 -0.79
CA ASP A 89 -23.21 -0.23 -0.18
C ASP A 89 -23.76 1.13 0.31
N ASP A 90 -25.02 1.12 0.79
CA ASP A 90 -25.70 2.32 1.30
C ASP A 90 -25.04 2.94 2.54
N SER A 91 -24.21 2.17 3.26
CA SER A 91 -23.40 2.64 4.40
C SER A 91 -22.04 3.18 3.97
N GLY A 92 -21.73 3.13 2.67
CA GLY A 92 -20.44 3.52 2.09
C GLY A 92 -19.35 2.46 2.24
N ASN A 93 -19.67 1.23 2.67
CA ASN A 93 -18.67 0.17 2.69
C ASN A 93 -18.33 -0.23 1.26
N MET A 94 -17.03 -0.33 0.97
CA MET A 94 -16.51 -0.60 -0.35
C MET A 94 -16.02 -2.05 -0.41
N THR A 95 -16.46 -2.79 -1.43
CA THR A 95 -16.00 -4.16 -1.68
C THR A 95 -15.02 -4.18 -2.85
N PHE A 96 -13.88 -4.82 -2.64
CA PHE A 96 -12.78 -4.91 -3.59
C PHE A 96 -12.50 -6.35 -3.99
N GLU A 97 -12.20 -6.57 -5.27
CA GLU A 97 -11.44 -7.72 -5.72
C GLU A 97 -9.96 -7.37 -5.77
N HIS A 98 -9.14 -8.13 -5.04
CA HIS A 98 -7.70 -8.01 -5.02
C HIS A 98 -7.09 -9.00 -6.01
N VAL A 99 -6.28 -8.48 -6.93
CA VAL A 99 -5.67 -9.24 -8.03
C VAL A 99 -4.16 -8.99 -8.02
N ILE A 100 -3.39 -10.04 -8.29
CA ILE A 100 -1.97 -9.92 -8.63
C ILE A 100 -1.90 -9.78 -10.15
N ASP A 101 -1.48 -8.62 -10.65
CA ASP A 101 -1.42 -8.35 -12.08
C ASP A 101 -0.11 -8.87 -12.68
N GLU A 102 0.99 -8.66 -11.97
CA GLU A 102 2.33 -9.00 -12.43
C GLU A 102 3.20 -9.48 -11.27
N VAL A 103 4.12 -10.41 -11.55
CA VAL A 103 5.16 -10.82 -10.62
C VAL A 103 6.52 -10.89 -11.30
N ASP A 104 7.56 -10.56 -10.54
CA ASP A 104 8.96 -10.76 -10.87
C ASP A 104 9.66 -11.39 -9.66
N MET A 105 10.07 -12.64 -9.79
CA MET A 105 10.52 -13.47 -8.69
C MET A 105 11.89 -14.04 -8.97
N TRP A 106 12.71 -14.09 -7.93
CA TRP A 106 14.02 -14.70 -7.95
C TRP A 106 14.30 -15.39 -6.62
N SER A 107 14.82 -16.62 -6.66
CA SER A 107 15.27 -17.33 -5.48
C SER A 107 16.61 -18.04 -5.70
N GLU A 108 17.43 -18.06 -4.67
CA GLU A 108 18.68 -18.80 -4.63
C GLU A 108 18.80 -19.56 -3.32
N VAL A 109 19.11 -20.85 -3.41
CA VAL A 109 19.35 -21.72 -2.26
C VAL A 109 20.79 -22.21 -2.34
N THR A 110 21.48 -22.24 -1.20
CA THR A 110 22.89 -22.69 -1.10
C THR A 110 23.09 -24.03 -1.81
N GLY A 111 24.01 -24.08 -2.77
CA GLY A 111 24.33 -25.29 -3.53
C GLY A 111 23.34 -25.64 -4.65
N ARG A 112 22.36 -24.77 -4.95
CA ARG A 112 21.43 -24.92 -6.08
C ARG A 112 21.56 -23.74 -7.04
N GLN A 113 21.24 -24.00 -8.31
CA GLN A 113 21.15 -22.94 -9.31
C GLN A 113 20.02 -21.98 -8.93
N ALA A 114 20.30 -20.67 -8.99
CA ALA A 114 19.27 -19.66 -8.79
C ALA A 114 18.20 -19.77 -9.89
N VAL A 115 16.95 -19.56 -9.49
CA VAL A 115 15.77 -19.65 -10.34
C VAL A 115 15.05 -18.33 -10.37
N LYS A 116 14.36 -18.08 -11.49
CA LYS A 116 13.66 -16.82 -11.76
C LYS A 116 12.34 -17.09 -12.47
N TYR A 117 11.40 -16.17 -12.30
CA TYR A 117 10.14 -16.16 -13.03
C TYR A 117 9.60 -14.74 -13.14
N ASN A 118 9.27 -14.31 -14.35
CA ASN A 118 8.60 -13.05 -14.62
C ASN A 118 7.32 -13.32 -15.42
N SER A 119 6.16 -12.96 -14.88
CA SER A 119 4.87 -13.27 -15.49
C SER A 119 4.57 -12.52 -16.79
N THR A 120 5.34 -11.48 -17.10
CA THR A 120 5.18 -10.69 -18.33
C THR A 120 6.03 -11.22 -19.49
N THR A 121 7.11 -11.94 -19.21
CA THR A 121 8.04 -12.47 -20.23
C THR A 121 8.06 -13.98 -20.33
N ASP A 122 7.80 -14.68 -19.23
CA ASP A 122 8.00 -16.13 -19.12
C ASP A 122 6.66 -16.87 -19.23
N LYS A 123 6.60 -17.85 -20.13
CA LYS A 123 5.38 -18.67 -20.34
C LYS A 123 5.23 -19.77 -19.28
N GLU A 124 6.35 -20.35 -18.86
CA GLU A 124 6.38 -21.41 -17.87
C GLU A 124 7.06 -20.92 -16.60
N ALA A 125 6.46 -21.28 -15.46
CA ALA A 125 7.05 -21.04 -14.16
C ALA A 125 7.82 -22.29 -13.72
N PRO A 126 8.99 -22.15 -13.07
CA PRO A 126 9.59 -23.24 -12.32
C PRO A 126 8.60 -23.82 -11.30
N PRO A 127 8.74 -25.10 -10.89
CA PRO A 127 7.80 -25.76 -9.98
C PRO A 127 7.51 -24.99 -8.68
N GLU A 128 8.52 -24.30 -8.14
CA GLU A 128 8.37 -23.49 -6.93
C GLU A 128 7.52 -22.22 -7.09
N PHE A 129 7.30 -21.76 -8.32
CA PHE A 129 6.50 -20.57 -8.65
C PHE A 129 5.19 -20.90 -9.39
N GLU A 130 4.87 -22.17 -9.65
CA GLU A 130 3.64 -22.60 -10.34
C GLU A 130 2.38 -22.05 -9.66
N ARG A 131 2.29 -22.15 -8.33
CA ARG A 131 1.14 -21.61 -7.58
C ARG A 131 0.99 -20.08 -7.75
N VAL A 132 2.11 -19.36 -7.89
CA VAL A 132 2.06 -17.91 -8.11
C VAL A 132 1.58 -17.63 -9.53
N LYS A 133 2.13 -18.32 -10.54
CA LYS A 133 1.68 -18.23 -11.94
C LYS A 133 0.17 -18.43 -12.05
N ASP A 134 -0.39 -19.45 -11.39
CA ASP A 134 -1.82 -19.76 -11.42
C ASP A 134 -2.69 -18.66 -10.78
N SER A 135 -2.12 -17.86 -9.88
CA SER A 135 -2.83 -16.76 -9.21
C SER A 135 -2.84 -15.46 -10.02
N VAL A 136 -1.88 -15.27 -10.94
CA VAL A 136 -1.75 -14.03 -11.72
C VAL A 136 -3.00 -13.81 -12.59
N GLY A 137 -3.56 -12.61 -12.54
CA GLY A 137 -4.77 -12.23 -13.25
C GLY A 137 -6.07 -12.76 -12.64
N THR A 138 -6.01 -13.56 -11.57
CA THR A 138 -7.19 -14.08 -10.87
C THR A 138 -7.42 -13.34 -9.54
N PRO A 139 -8.68 -13.10 -9.13
CA PRO A 139 -8.95 -12.56 -7.80
C PRO A 139 -8.45 -13.51 -6.69
N ILE A 140 -7.53 -13.04 -5.86
CA ILE A 140 -6.95 -13.81 -4.75
C ILE A 140 -7.69 -13.58 -3.43
N SER A 141 -8.41 -12.46 -3.30
CA SER A 141 -9.26 -12.17 -2.14
C SER A 141 -10.37 -11.18 -2.47
N THR A 142 -11.48 -11.29 -1.75
CA THR A 142 -12.56 -10.31 -1.74
C THR A 142 -12.58 -9.61 -0.38
N ILE A 143 -12.50 -8.28 -0.38
CA ILE A 143 -12.29 -7.47 0.82
C ILE A 143 -13.39 -6.43 0.92
N THR A 144 -14.05 -6.30 2.07
CA THR A 144 -14.97 -5.20 2.35
C THR A 144 -14.34 -4.27 3.38
N MET A 145 -14.32 -2.99 3.08
CA MET A 145 -13.70 -1.93 3.90
C MET A 145 -14.72 -0.84 4.20
N ALA A 146 -14.76 -0.38 5.44
CA ALA A 146 -15.55 0.78 5.84
C ALA A 146 -14.94 2.09 5.30
N PRO A 147 -15.72 3.20 5.26
CA PRO A 147 -15.21 4.52 4.83
C PRO A 147 -13.98 5.03 5.60
N ASN A 148 -13.79 4.58 6.85
CA ASN A 148 -12.61 4.92 7.66
C ASN A 148 -11.40 4.02 7.36
N GLY A 149 -11.45 3.16 6.34
CA GLY A 149 -10.31 2.33 5.95
C GLY A 149 -10.17 1.03 6.74
N ILE A 150 -11.06 0.74 7.70
CA ILE A 150 -11.03 -0.52 8.45
C ILE A 150 -11.61 -1.65 7.58
N VAL A 151 -10.87 -2.74 7.46
CA VAL A 151 -11.36 -3.97 6.81
C VAL A 151 -12.38 -4.63 7.74
N VAL A 152 -13.64 -4.68 7.31
CA VAL A 152 -14.75 -5.30 8.06
C VAL A 152 -14.97 -6.75 7.66
N LYS A 153 -14.56 -7.14 6.45
CA LYS A 153 -14.66 -8.51 5.95
C LYS A 153 -13.53 -8.82 4.98
N ARG A 154 -12.98 -10.02 5.06
CA ARG A 154 -12.01 -10.53 4.09
C ARG A 154 -12.25 -12.01 3.83
N GLU A 155 -12.36 -12.36 2.56
CA GLU A 155 -12.47 -13.73 2.08
C GLU A 155 -11.29 -14.01 1.16
N ASP A 156 -10.34 -14.82 1.63
CA ASP A 156 -9.18 -15.23 0.86
C ASP A 156 -9.51 -16.48 0.03
N LYS A 157 -9.34 -16.38 -1.29
CA LYS A 157 -9.52 -17.51 -2.22
C LYS A 157 -8.29 -18.41 -2.27
N THR A 158 -7.15 -17.90 -1.80
CA THR A 158 -5.88 -18.61 -1.68
C THR A 158 -5.23 -18.28 -0.34
N GLN A 159 -4.46 -19.19 0.24
CA GLN A 159 -3.74 -18.91 1.48
C GLN A 159 -2.66 -17.85 1.21
N GLN A 160 -2.92 -16.62 1.64
CA GLN A 160 -1.98 -15.51 1.52
C GLN A 160 -1.07 -15.49 2.75
N PRO A 161 0.26 -15.41 2.59
CA PRO A 161 1.14 -15.20 3.73
C PRO A 161 0.82 -13.85 4.37
N ASN A 162 0.46 -13.85 5.65
CA ASN A 162 0.33 -12.62 6.43
C ASN A 162 1.74 -12.16 6.82
N LEU A 163 2.28 -11.23 6.04
CA LEU A 163 3.66 -10.75 6.20
C LEU A 163 3.78 -9.56 7.16
N GLY A 164 2.73 -9.25 7.93
CA GLY A 164 2.78 -8.19 8.96
C GLY A 164 2.91 -6.76 8.40
N MET A 165 2.72 -6.56 7.09
CA MET A 165 2.92 -5.26 6.41
C MET A 165 1.72 -4.28 6.53
N GLY A 166 0.96 -4.35 7.62
CA GLY A 166 -0.22 -3.50 7.80
C GLY A 166 -1.38 -3.86 6.87
N GLY A 167 -2.51 -3.18 7.06
CA GLY A 167 -3.73 -3.41 6.28
C GLY A 167 -3.62 -2.95 4.82
N LEU A 168 -4.69 -3.13 4.06
CA LEU A 168 -4.85 -2.65 2.67
C LEU A 168 -4.79 -1.11 2.53
N SER A 169 -4.92 -0.43 3.66
CA SER A 169 -5.33 0.96 3.81
C SER A 169 -4.86 1.49 5.16
N ILE A 170 -4.80 2.81 5.27
CA ILE A 170 -4.56 3.50 6.53
C ILE A 170 -5.90 3.62 7.26
N PRO A 171 -6.05 3.13 8.51
CA PRO A 171 -7.23 3.41 9.29
C PRO A 171 -7.29 4.91 9.62
N LEU A 172 -8.41 5.55 9.31
CA LEU A 172 -8.65 6.97 9.49
C LEU A 172 -9.41 7.22 10.81
N PRO A 173 -9.22 8.38 11.44
CA PRO A 173 -9.93 8.73 12.67
C PRO A 173 -11.44 8.88 12.42
N ASP A 174 -12.26 8.44 13.38
CA ASP A 174 -13.71 8.42 13.25
C ASP A 174 -14.35 9.83 13.23
N GLY A 175 -13.63 10.85 13.74
CA GLY A 175 -14.12 12.23 13.82
C GLY A 175 -13.28 13.24 13.05
N PRO A 176 -13.74 14.50 12.97
CA PRO A 176 -13.01 15.58 12.31
C PRO A 176 -11.66 15.85 12.99
N VAL A 177 -10.63 16.04 12.18
CA VAL A 177 -9.26 16.27 12.62
C VAL A 177 -8.63 17.44 11.88
N ARG A 178 -7.72 18.16 12.54
CA ARG A 178 -6.97 19.26 11.93
C ARG A 178 -5.52 18.84 11.64
N PRO A 179 -4.79 19.56 10.77
CA PRO A 179 -3.35 19.37 10.64
C PRO A 179 -2.64 19.40 12.00
N GLY A 180 -1.68 18.49 12.19
CA GLY A 180 -1.00 18.21 13.47
C GLY A 180 -1.70 17.20 14.37
N HIS A 181 -2.96 16.81 14.10
CA HIS A 181 -3.63 15.75 14.85
C HIS A 181 -2.95 14.40 14.62
N THR A 182 -2.87 13.60 15.68
CA THR A 182 -2.26 12.27 15.65
C THR A 182 -3.22 11.20 16.13
N TRP A 183 -3.13 10.03 15.50
CA TRP A 183 -3.87 8.84 15.91
C TRP A 183 -2.99 7.61 15.75
N THR A 184 -3.45 6.50 16.30
CA THR A 184 -2.63 5.29 16.37
C THR A 184 -3.41 4.05 16.00
N ASN A 185 -2.76 3.12 15.32
CA ASN A 185 -3.31 1.81 15.03
C ASN A 185 -2.49 0.74 15.77
N PRO A 186 -3.06 0.05 16.77
CA PRO A 186 -2.38 -1.07 17.39
C PRO A 186 -2.27 -2.25 16.41
N LEU A 187 -1.09 -2.83 16.33
CA LEU A 187 -0.81 -4.00 15.51
C LEU A 187 -0.28 -5.13 16.39
N GLU A 188 -0.55 -6.37 15.99
CA GLU A 188 0.01 -7.55 16.64
C GLU A 188 0.74 -8.40 15.60
N ILE A 189 2.05 -8.54 15.79
CA ILE A 189 2.92 -9.33 14.93
C ILE A 189 3.21 -10.65 15.64
N LYS A 190 2.86 -11.76 15.01
CA LYS A 190 3.17 -13.11 15.52
C LYS A 190 4.51 -13.55 14.98
N VAL A 191 5.49 -13.72 15.87
CA VAL A 191 6.83 -14.20 15.53
C VAL A 191 7.00 -15.61 16.07
N ARG A 192 7.49 -16.53 15.23
CA ARG A 192 7.89 -17.86 15.68
C ARG A 192 9.31 -17.80 16.23
N LEU A 193 9.50 -18.21 17.47
CA LEU A 193 10.79 -18.31 18.13
C LEU A 193 11.49 -19.63 17.77
N GLU A 194 12.79 -19.72 18.04
CA GLU A 194 13.61 -20.92 17.77
C GLU A 194 13.05 -22.19 18.41
N ASN A 195 12.47 -22.07 19.62
CA ASN A 195 11.82 -23.17 20.32
C ASN A 195 10.42 -23.51 19.78
N GLN A 196 10.08 -23.05 18.58
CA GLN A 196 8.79 -23.16 17.90
C GLN A 196 7.60 -22.50 18.61
N GLN A 197 7.81 -21.79 19.72
CA GLN A 197 6.74 -21.02 20.35
C GLN A 197 6.37 -19.81 19.49
N ILE A 198 5.07 -19.50 19.43
CA ILE A 198 4.57 -18.29 18.79
C ILE A 198 4.50 -17.19 19.85
N LYS A 199 5.28 -16.12 19.65
CA LYS A 199 5.24 -14.92 20.47
C LYS A 199 4.47 -13.83 19.74
N SER A 200 3.43 -13.31 20.39
CA SER A 200 2.73 -12.12 19.94
C SER A 200 3.47 -10.87 20.41
N ILE A 201 3.91 -10.06 19.46
CA ILE A 201 4.55 -8.77 19.69
C ILE A 201 3.53 -7.69 19.38
N LYS A 202 3.19 -6.87 20.37
CA LYS A 202 2.33 -5.71 20.18
C LYS A 202 3.18 -4.56 19.63
N THR A 203 2.80 -4.03 18.48
CA THR A 203 3.37 -2.84 17.86
C THR A 203 2.27 -1.80 17.67
N ARG A 204 2.65 -0.60 17.24
CA ARG A 204 1.70 0.48 16.99
C ARG A 204 2.21 1.36 15.87
N GLU A 205 1.35 1.67 14.92
CA GLU A 205 1.60 2.71 13.94
C GLU A 205 1.09 4.04 14.49
N HIS A 206 1.90 5.08 14.29
CA HIS A 206 1.58 6.46 14.62
C HIS A 206 1.36 7.22 13.33
N TYR A 207 0.20 7.87 13.24
CA TYR A 207 -0.21 8.67 12.10
C TYR A 207 -0.33 10.13 12.50
N THR A 208 0.06 11.04 11.60
CA THR A 208 -0.13 12.47 11.76
C THR A 208 -0.73 13.05 10.48
N LEU A 209 -1.81 13.81 10.59
CA LEU A 209 -2.30 14.62 9.47
C LEU A 209 -1.36 15.81 9.31
N GLU A 210 -0.51 15.83 8.28
CA GLU A 210 0.46 16.91 8.11
C GLU A 210 -0.16 18.14 7.44
N LYS A 211 -0.97 17.92 6.41
CA LYS A 211 -1.55 18.99 5.60
C LYS A 211 -2.80 18.50 4.90
N VAL A 212 -3.75 19.41 4.67
CA VAL A 212 -4.80 19.25 3.66
C VAL A 212 -4.64 20.36 2.63
N SER A 213 -4.63 20.02 1.35
CA SER A 213 -4.48 20.99 0.27
C SER A 213 -5.22 20.51 -0.97
N ALA A 214 -6.07 21.38 -1.54
CA ALA A 214 -6.90 21.06 -2.71
C ALA A 214 -7.68 19.73 -2.58
N GLY A 215 -8.21 19.44 -1.38
CA GLY A 215 -8.95 18.21 -1.10
C GLY A 215 -8.09 16.95 -0.95
N VAL A 216 -6.76 17.07 -0.96
CA VAL A 216 -5.81 15.96 -0.73
C VAL A 216 -5.21 16.08 0.67
N ALA A 217 -5.29 15.02 1.46
CA ALA A 217 -4.67 14.91 2.77
C ALA A 217 -3.29 14.24 2.67
N THR A 218 -2.28 14.86 3.27
CA THR A 218 -0.95 14.28 3.47
C THR A 218 -0.87 13.71 4.88
N ILE A 219 -0.65 12.40 4.98
CA ILE A 219 -0.56 11.68 6.26
C ILE A 219 0.86 11.13 6.40
N LYS A 220 1.52 11.48 7.50
CA LYS A 220 2.80 10.89 7.88
C LYS A 220 2.58 9.65 8.73
N ILE A 221 3.40 8.64 8.50
CA ILE A 221 3.38 7.35 9.21
C ILE A 221 4.73 7.15 9.89
N SER A 222 4.72 6.61 11.11
CA SER A 222 5.89 6.13 11.82
C SER A 222 5.53 4.88 12.63
N THR A 223 6.48 3.94 12.79
CA THR A 223 6.31 2.66 13.48
C THR A 223 7.30 2.51 14.60
#